data_AF-A0ABD2WQR6-F1
#
_entry.id   AF-A0ABD2WQR6-F1
#
_cell.length_a   1.000
_cell.length_b   1.000
_cell.length_c   1.000
_cell.angle_alpha   90.00
_cell.angle_beta   90.00
_cell.angle_gamma   90.00
#
_symmetry.space_group_name_H-M   'P 1'
#
loop_
_entity.id
_entity.type
_entity.pdbx_description
1 polymer ?
#
loop_
_entity_poly.entity_id
_entity_poly.type
_entity_poly.pdbx_seq_one_letter_code
_entity_poly.pdbx_strand_id
1 'polypeptide(L)'
;MADRLTQLQDTINQQADYFCNSVGILQQYASPSKFPGFDRIGTPQQQNQSQEDYAALFATLITRCAKDIDTLIDSLPNEESSVELQVASLTKLEQENQEAADQLEEVVAQGEALLQRIQAALQDIAQSQLDMQNPTAKTVINSCQPLSTNSTTNSVNVKLETQNSVNIKNLQSIDVLSSAMQIS
;
A
#
# COMPACT_ATOMS: atom_id res chain seq x y z
N MET A 1 11.60 1.18 -6.90
CA MET A 1 11.15 2.52 -6.42
C MET A 1 12.18 2.94 -5.41
N ALA A 2 13.12 3.81 -5.80
CA ALA A 2 14.26 4.16 -4.96
C ALA A 2 13.81 5.14 -3.87
N ASP A 3 14.19 4.85 -2.64
CA ASP A 3 14.09 5.78 -1.52
C ASP A 3 14.87 7.07 -1.83
N ARG A 4 14.45 8.21 -1.27
CA ARG A 4 15.07 9.52 -1.53
C ARG A 4 16.56 9.52 -1.16
N LEU A 5 16.95 8.79 -0.14
CA LEU A 5 18.34 8.62 0.24
C LEU A 5 19.15 7.83 -0.80
N THR A 6 18.55 6.79 -1.38
CA THR A 6 19.18 6.02 -2.47
C THR A 6 19.34 6.90 -3.71
N GLN A 7 18.31 7.67 -4.06
CA GLN A 7 18.35 8.62 -5.16
C GLN A 7 19.43 9.70 -4.96
N LEU A 8 19.59 10.19 -3.73
CA LEU A 8 20.64 11.16 -3.39
C LEU A 8 22.03 10.55 -3.61
N GLN A 9 22.27 9.32 -3.15
CA GLN A 9 23.53 8.62 -3.39
C GLN A 9 23.82 8.44 -4.89
N ASP A 10 22.84 8.01 -5.67
CA ASP A 10 23.02 7.82 -7.12
C ASP A 10 23.37 9.14 -7.81
N THR A 11 22.74 10.25 -7.39
CA THR A 11 22.98 11.58 -7.96
C THR A 11 24.37 12.09 -7.57
N ILE A 12 24.84 11.84 -6.34
CA ILE A 12 26.21 12.18 -5.91
C ILE A 12 27.25 11.38 -6.68
N ASN A 13 27.02 10.09 -6.89
CA ASN A 13 27.90 9.25 -7.71
C ASN A 13 27.98 9.77 -9.15
N GLN A 14 26.83 10.12 -9.74
CA GLN A 14 26.76 10.73 -11.07
C GLN A 14 27.51 12.08 -11.13
N GLN A 15 27.42 12.89 -10.08
CA GLN A 15 28.16 14.15 -9.97
C GLN A 15 29.68 13.91 -9.98
N ALA A 16 30.15 12.88 -9.27
CA ALA A 16 31.56 12.48 -9.28
C ALA A 16 32.01 12.00 -10.66
N ASP A 17 31.18 11.25 -11.38
CA ASP A 17 31.46 10.84 -12.75
C ASP A 17 31.60 12.05 -13.69
N TYR A 18 30.75 13.07 -13.57
CA TYR A 18 30.90 14.30 -14.35
C TYR A 18 32.22 15.02 -14.05
N PHE A 19 32.64 15.09 -12.78
CA PHE A 19 33.94 15.66 -12.45
C PHE A 19 35.09 14.86 -13.06
N CYS A 20 35.10 13.53 -12.88
CA CYS A 20 36.16 12.68 -13.41
C CYS A 20 36.25 12.75 -14.94
N ASN A 21 35.11 12.65 -15.63
CA ASN A 21 35.04 12.73 -17.09
C ASN A 21 35.45 14.11 -17.61
N SER A 22 35.01 15.18 -16.95
CA SER A 22 35.39 16.54 -17.33
C SER A 22 36.90 16.75 -17.24
N VAL A 23 37.53 16.34 -16.14
CA VAL A 23 38.98 16.46 -15.93
C VAL A 23 39.74 15.65 -16.98
N GLY A 24 39.31 14.42 -17.28
CA GLY A 24 39.92 13.58 -18.31
C GLY A 24 39.89 14.25 -19.69
N ILE A 25 38.74 14.80 -20.08
CA ILE A 25 38.60 15.54 -21.34
C ILE A 25 39.44 16.82 -21.35
N LEU A 26 39.44 17.60 -20.27
CA LEU A 26 40.26 18.82 -20.18
C LEU A 26 41.75 18.50 -20.35
N GLN A 27 42.24 17.41 -19.74
CA GLN A 27 43.63 16.98 -19.87
C GLN A 27 43.97 16.48 -21.27
N GLN A 28 43.07 15.74 -21.92
CA GLN A 28 43.26 15.21 -23.26
C GLN A 28 43.43 16.31 -24.32
N TYR A 29 42.75 17.45 -24.13
CA TYR A 29 42.83 18.61 -25.03
C TYR A 29 43.72 19.74 -24.51
N ALA A 30 44.41 19.54 -23.37
CA ALA A 30 45.30 20.56 -22.82
C ALA A 30 46.52 20.77 -23.73
N SER A 31 46.68 22.00 -24.23
CA SER A 31 47.91 22.38 -24.94
C SER A 31 49.06 22.61 -23.94
N PRO A 32 50.28 22.12 -24.20
CA PRO A 32 51.43 22.40 -23.35
C PRO A 32 51.68 23.90 -23.24
N SER A 33 51.87 24.40 -22.03
CA SER A 33 52.19 25.81 -21.80
C SER A 33 53.55 26.14 -22.41
N LYS A 34 53.64 27.25 -23.15
CA LYS A 34 54.90 27.71 -23.75
C LYS A 34 55.62 28.60 -22.74
N PHE A 35 56.81 28.17 -22.33
CA PHE A 35 57.70 29.00 -21.54
C PHE A 35 58.56 29.91 -22.45
N PRO A 36 58.85 31.16 -22.05
CA PRO A 36 59.75 32.02 -22.79
C PRO A 36 61.12 31.33 -22.98
N GLY A 37 61.54 31.12 -24.22
CA GLY A 37 62.83 30.46 -24.56
C GLY A 37 62.76 28.97 -24.93
N PHE A 38 61.57 28.35 -24.97
CA PHE A 38 61.40 26.95 -25.39
C PHE A 38 60.47 26.83 -26.61
N ASP A 39 60.90 27.34 -27.76
CA ASP A 39 60.20 27.16 -29.03
C ASP A 39 60.50 25.78 -29.61
N ARG A 40 59.79 24.75 -29.13
CA ARG A 40 59.70 23.50 -29.89
C ARG A 40 58.85 23.76 -31.13
N ILE A 41 59.56 23.85 -32.26
CA ILE A 41 59.01 23.82 -33.62
C ILE A 41 58.24 22.51 -33.80
N GLY A 42 56.94 22.64 -34.09
CA GLY A 42 56.17 21.62 -34.78
C GLY A 42 55.22 20.78 -33.93
N THR A 43 54.00 21.27 -33.74
CA THR A 43 52.78 20.45 -33.97
C THR A 43 51.66 21.38 -34.47
N PRO A 44 50.82 20.93 -35.43
CA PRO A 44 49.72 21.72 -35.96
C PRO A 44 48.73 22.07 -34.84
N GLN A 45 48.35 23.35 -34.75
CA GLN A 45 47.23 23.82 -33.95
C GLN A 45 45.97 23.07 -34.40
N GLN A 46 45.59 22.02 -33.68
CA GLN A 46 44.26 21.43 -33.82
C GLN A 46 43.25 22.36 -33.15
N GLN A 47 42.10 22.50 -33.79
CA GLN A 47 41.09 23.54 -33.58
C GLN A 47 40.62 23.64 -32.12
N ASN A 48 40.85 24.81 -31.50
CA ASN A 48 40.42 25.14 -30.12
C ASN A 48 38.90 25.17 -29.92
N GLN A 49 38.09 25.14 -30.98
CA GLN A 49 36.63 25.27 -30.88
C GLN A 49 35.96 24.12 -30.12
N SER A 50 36.49 22.89 -30.21
CA SER A 50 35.90 21.74 -29.54
C SER A 50 36.12 21.75 -28.01
N GLN A 51 37.19 22.39 -27.53
CA GLN A 51 37.55 22.39 -26.11
C GLN A 51 36.58 23.23 -25.27
N GLU A 52 36.22 24.43 -25.75
CA GLU A 52 35.33 25.33 -25.02
C GLU A 52 33.90 24.76 -24.90
N ASP A 53 33.43 24.04 -25.93
CA ASP A 53 32.10 23.44 -25.95
C ASP A 53 31.97 22.30 -24.92
N TYR A 54 32.99 21.43 -24.81
CA TYR A 54 33.01 20.39 -23.76
C TYR A 54 33.13 20.96 -22.35
N ALA A 55 33.95 22.01 -22.16
CA ALA A 55 34.07 22.66 -20.86
C ALA A 55 32.73 23.29 -20.42
N ALA A 56 32.04 23.99 -21.32
CA ALA A 56 30.73 24.57 -21.05
C ALA A 56 29.65 23.51 -20.82
N LEU A 57 29.68 22.40 -21.57
CA LEU A 57 28.78 21.26 -21.39
C LEU A 57 28.93 20.65 -20.00
N PHE A 58 30.16 20.28 -19.60
CA PHE A 58 30.40 19.69 -18.28
C PHE A 58 30.10 20.68 -17.15
N ALA A 59 30.42 21.96 -17.31
CA ALA A 59 30.03 22.99 -16.34
C ALA A 59 28.51 23.05 -16.15
N THR A 60 27.74 22.92 -17.24
CA THR A 60 26.27 22.88 -17.20
C THR A 60 25.76 21.62 -16.51
N LEU A 61 26.31 20.45 -16.85
CA LEU A 61 25.94 19.17 -16.24
C LEU A 61 26.22 19.14 -14.74
N ILE A 62 27.41 19.61 -14.34
CA ILE A 62 27.81 19.72 -12.93
C ILE A 62 26.90 20.70 -12.18
N THR A 63 26.66 21.89 -12.74
CA THR A 63 25.80 22.90 -12.08
C THR A 63 24.37 22.40 -11.90
N ARG A 64 23.82 21.71 -12.92
CA ARG A 64 22.49 21.13 -12.83
C ARG A 64 22.43 20.01 -11.80
N CYS A 65 23.38 19.09 -11.84
CA CYS A 65 23.41 17.95 -10.92
C CYS A 65 23.59 18.42 -9.47
N ALA A 66 24.40 19.45 -9.22
CA ALA A 66 24.51 20.09 -7.90
C ALA A 66 23.17 20.66 -7.41
N LYS A 67 22.41 21.35 -8.27
CA LYS A 67 21.06 21.84 -7.91
C LYS A 67 20.06 20.70 -7.67
N ASP A 68 20.17 19.62 -8.44
CA ASP A 68 19.34 18.43 -8.24
C ASP A 68 19.66 17.79 -6.88
N ILE A 69 20.93 17.77 -6.46
CA ILE A 69 21.36 17.35 -5.11
C ILE A 69 20.74 18.26 -4.03
N ASP A 70 20.84 19.58 -4.16
CA ASP A 70 20.25 20.52 -3.19
C ASP A 70 18.74 20.29 -3.04
N THR A 71 18.04 20.15 -4.17
CA THR A 71 16.59 19.89 -4.19
C THR A 71 16.25 18.54 -3.54
N LEU A 72 17.10 17.52 -3.72
CA LEU A 72 16.92 16.22 -3.09
C LEU A 72 17.11 16.30 -1.57
N ILE A 73 18.11 17.06 -1.10
CA ILE A 73 18.35 17.31 0.33
C ILE A 73 17.14 18.01 0.96
N ASP A 74 16.62 19.07 0.32
CA ASP A 74 15.44 19.80 0.79
C ASP A 74 14.16 18.93 0.79
N SER A 75 14.13 17.87 -0.03
CA SER A 75 13.02 16.93 -0.10
C SER A 75 13.11 15.78 0.90
N LEU A 76 14.20 15.68 1.67
CA LEU A 76 14.33 14.67 2.69
C LEU A 76 13.33 14.94 3.84
N PRO A 77 12.73 13.88 4.43
CA PRO A 77 11.88 14.05 5.59
C PRO A 77 12.67 14.68 6.74
N ASN A 78 12.06 15.64 7.44
CA ASN A 78 12.72 16.42 8.50
C ASN A 78 13.30 15.53 9.61
N GLU A 79 14.58 15.75 9.92
CA GLU A 79 15.34 15.09 10.99
C GLU A 79 14.88 15.50 12.41
N GLU A 80 14.05 16.55 12.53
CA GLU A 80 13.55 17.06 13.82
C GLU A 80 12.43 16.19 14.44
N SER A 81 12.02 15.14 13.74
CA SER A 81 11.18 14.10 14.33
C SER A 81 12.04 13.29 15.30
N SER A 82 12.11 13.69 16.57
CA SER A 82 12.73 12.83 17.58
C SER A 82 12.12 11.42 17.47
N VAL A 83 12.94 10.38 17.65
CA VAL A 83 12.48 8.98 17.53
C VAL A 83 11.22 8.75 18.38
N GLU A 84 11.13 9.43 19.53
CA GLU A 84 9.97 9.39 20.42
C GLU A 84 8.69 9.99 19.79
N LEU A 85 8.79 11.14 19.11
CA LEU A 85 7.65 11.73 18.38
C LEU A 85 7.23 10.87 17.19
N GLN A 86 8.19 10.24 16.51
CA GLN A 86 7.89 9.33 15.40
C GLN A 86 7.16 8.07 15.90
N VAL A 87 7.60 7.48 17.01
CA VAL A 87 6.93 6.34 17.65
C VAL A 87 5.53 6.74 18.10
N ALA A 88 5.35 7.89 18.75
CA ALA A 88 4.03 8.38 19.14
C ALA A 88 3.10 8.59 17.93
N SER A 89 3.63 9.12 16.82
CA SER A 89 2.88 9.26 15.57
C SER A 89 2.51 7.91 14.96
N LEU A 90 3.39 6.91 15.03
CA LEU A 90 3.11 5.55 14.55
C LEU A 90 2.00 4.89 15.38
N THR A 91 2.09 4.94 16.71
CA THR A 91 1.04 4.39 17.58
C THR A 91 -0.31 5.06 17.33
N LYS A 92 -0.33 6.38 17.10
CA LYS A 92 -1.56 7.10 16.73
C LYS A 92 -2.11 6.60 15.40
N LEU A 93 -1.27 6.44 14.38
CA LEU A 93 -1.69 5.94 13.07
C LEU A 93 -2.19 4.49 13.13
N GLU A 94 -1.56 3.64 13.94
CA GLU A 94 -2.02 2.27 14.19
C GLU A 94 -3.40 2.26 14.86
N GLN A 95 -3.62 3.12 15.86
CA GLN A 95 -4.92 3.27 16.49
C GLN A 95 -5.99 3.76 15.50
N GLU A 96 -5.70 4.80 14.73
CA GLU A 96 -6.61 5.31 13.69
C GLU A 96 -6.92 4.25 12.63
N ASN A 97 -5.93 3.43 12.27
CA ASN A 97 -6.11 2.33 11.33
C ASN A 97 -7.03 1.25 11.90
N GLN A 98 -6.86 0.90 13.17
CA GLN A 98 -7.71 -0.08 13.86
C GLN A 98 -9.15 0.45 13.97
N GLU A 99 -9.34 1.70 14.39
CA GLU A 99 -10.68 2.30 14.47
C GLU A 99 -11.37 2.37 13.11
N ALA A 100 -10.62 2.64 12.03
CA ALA A 100 -11.15 2.61 10.67
C ALA A 100 -11.50 1.18 10.21
N ALA A 101 -10.72 0.18 10.61
CA ALA A 101 -10.99 -1.22 10.32
C ALA A 101 -12.26 -1.72 11.05
N ASP A 102 -12.43 -1.37 12.31
CA ASP A 102 -13.62 -1.72 13.11
C ASP A 102 -14.89 -1.09 12.50
N GLN A 103 -14.81 0.19 12.09
CA GLN A 103 -15.92 0.86 11.39
C GLN A 103 -16.24 0.18 10.06
N LEU A 104 -15.22 -0.26 9.31
CA LEU A 104 -15.41 -0.99 8.07
C LEU A 104 -16.08 -2.34 8.32
N GLU A 105 -15.67 -3.08 9.35
CA GLU A 105 -16.28 -4.36 9.72
C GLU A 105 -17.76 -4.19 10.09
N GLU A 106 -18.11 -3.15 10.85
CA GLU A 106 -19.49 -2.85 11.19
C GLU A 106 -20.34 -2.58 9.94
N VAL A 107 -19.84 -1.74 9.03
CA VAL A 107 -20.56 -1.41 7.79
C VAL A 107 -20.71 -2.63 6.90
N VAL A 108 -19.69 -3.49 6.81
CA VAL A 108 -19.75 -4.75 6.06
C VAL A 108 -20.79 -5.69 6.68
N ALA A 109 -20.79 -5.87 8.00
CA ALA A 109 -21.76 -6.73 8.69
C ALA A 109 -23.20 -6.25 8.49
N GLN A 110 -23.43 -4.93 8.54
CA GLN A 110 -24.75 -4.34 8.23
C GLN A 110 -25.14 -4.58 6.76
N GLY A 111 -24.19 -4.43 5.84
CA GLY A 111 -24.37 -4.70 4.41
C GLY A 111 -24.73 -6.17 4.13
N GLU A 112 -24.05 -7.11 4.76
CA GLU A 112 -24.32 -8.54 4.65
C GLU A 112 -25.69 -8.91 5.19
N ALA A 113 -26.07 -8.38 6.36
CA ALA A 113 -27.40 -8.61 6.94
C ALA A 113 -28.51 -8.07 6.05
N LEU A 114 -28.31 -6.90 5.42
CA LEU A 114 -29.26 -6.35 4.45
C LEU A 114 -29.37 -7.24 3.22
N LEU A 115 -28.24 -7.71 2.67
CA LEU A 115 -28.21 -8.59 1.52
C LEU A 115 -28.93 -9.92 1.81
N GLN A 116 -28.76 -10.48 3.00
CA GLN A 116 -29.43 -11.70 3.42
C GLN A 116 -30.96 -11.52 3.52
N ARG A 117 -31.43 -10.37 4.00
CA ARG A 117 -32.87 -10.04 4.01
C ARG A 117 -33.45 -9.91 2.61
N ILE A 118 -32.71 -9.27 1.69
CA ILE A 118 -33.13 -9.17 0.28
C ILE A 118 -33.21 -10.57 -0.34
N GLN A 119 -32.22 -11.42 -0.09
CA GLN A 119 -32.21 -12.79 -0.61
C GLN A 119 -33.36 -13.63 -0.05
N ALA A 120 -33.69 -13.50 1.24
CA ALA A 120 -34.85 -14.15 1.85
C ALA A 120 -36.16 -13.68 1.21
N ALA A 121 -36.35 -12.36 1.05
CA ALA A 121 -37.55 -11.82 0.40
C ALA A 121 -37.70 -12.29 -1.05
N LEU A 122 -36.59 -12.37 -1.81
CA LEU A 122 -36.62 -12.92 -3.18
C LEU A 122 -36.98 -14.40 -3.20
N GLN A 123 -36.48 -15.19 -2.23
CA GLN A 123 -36.81 -16.60 -2.09
C GLN A 123 -38.30 -16.80 -1.78
N ASP A 124 -38.87 -16.00 -0.87
CA ASP A 124 -40.29 -16.04 -0.51
C ASP A 124 -41.20 -15.68 -1.70
N ILE A 125 -40.79 -14.69 -2.50
CA ILE A 125 -41.49 -14.31 -3.73
C ILE A 125 -41.43 -15.46 -4.74
N ALA A 126 -40.27 -16.06 -4.94
CA ALA A 126 -40.10 -17.18 -5.86
C ALA A 126 -40.95 -18.40 -5.44
N GLN A 127 -40.97 -18.73 -4.14
CA GLN A 127 -41.77 -19.83 -3.60
C GLN A 127 -43.28 -19.55 -3.73
N SER A 128 -43.72 -18.33 -3.41
CA SER A 128 -45.14 -17.94 -3.56
C SER A 128 -45.60 -18.03 -5.01
N GLN A 129 -44.74 -17.68 -5.97
CA GLN A 129 -45.05 -17.82 -7.40
C GLN A 129 -45.12 -19.28 -7.85
N LEU A 130 -44.26 -20.15 -7.34
CA LEU A 130 -44.32 -21.59 -7.60
C LEU A 130 -45.59 -22.23 -7.00
N ASP A 131 -45.94 -21.87 -5.76
CA ASP A 131 -47.12 -22.39 -5.08
C ASP A 131 -48.42 -21.97 -5.79
N MET A 132 -48.50 -20.72 -6.28
CA MET A 132 -49.62 -20.23 -7.10
C MET A 132 -49.74 -20.95 -8.45
N GLN A 133 -48.62 -21.40 -9.04
CA GLN A 133 -48.61 -22.15 -10.30
C GLN A 133 -48.92 -23.65 -10.11
N ASN A 134 -48.96 -24.17 -8.88
CA ASN A 134 -49.24 -25.58 -8.58
C ASN A 134 -50.54 -25.81 -7.76
N PRO A 135 -51.73 -25.45 -8.26
CA PRO A 135 -52.99 -25.57 -7.51
C PRO A 135 -53.53 -27.01 -7.31
N THR A 136 -52.75 -28.08 -7.52
CA THR A 136 -53.30 -29.46 -7.63
C THR A 136 -53.29 -30.33 -6.37
N ALA A 137 -52.97 -29.81 -5.17
CA ALA A 137 -52.82 -30.68 -3.99
C ALA A 137 -53.78 -30.46 -2.80
N LYS A 138 -54.63 -29.40 -2.76
CA LYS A 138 -55.52 -29.16 -1.60
C LYS A 138 -56.91 -28.64 -1.96
N THR A 139 -57.60 -29.33 -2.85
CA THR A 139 -59.06 -29.20 -3.01
C THR A 139 -59.71 -30.53 -2.65
N VAL A 140 -59.97 -30.76 -1.36
CA VAL A 140 -60.91 -31.80 -0.92
C VAL A 140 -62.28 -31.13 -0.78
N ILE A 141 -63.10 -31.39 -1.79
CA ILE A 141 -64.54 -31.18 -1.83
C ILE A 141 -65.17 -32.22 -0.90
N ASN A 142 -65.94 -31.81 0.12
CA ASN A 142 -67.17 -32.55 0.46
C ASN A 142 -68.18 -31.77 1.30
N SER A 143 -69.44 -31.95 0.93
CA SER A 143 -70.68 -31.35 1.44
C SER A 143 -71.35 -32.17 2.56
N CYS A 144 -72.17 -31.49 3.37
CA CYS A 144 -73.32 -31.97 4.20
C CYS A 144 -73.15 -32.42 5.69
N GLN A 145 -73.98 -31.75 6.52
CA GLN A 145 -74.65 -32.13 7.80
C GLN A 145 -74.07 -31.76 9.19
N PRO A 146 -74.96 -31.51 10.21
CA PRO A 146 -74.62 -30.76 11.42
C PRO A 146 -74.45 -31.60 12.71
N LEU A 147 -73.87 -30.95 13.72
CA LEU A 147 -73.95 -31.19 15.19
C LEU A 147 -73.31 -32.49 15.74
N SER A 148 -72.18 -32.37 16.46
CA SER A 148 -71.99 -33.00 17.78
C SER A 148 -70.66 -32.60 18.44
N THR A 149 -70.66 -32.76 19.74
CA THR A 149 -69.79 -32.30 20.82
C THR A 149 -68.42 -32.99 20.96
N ASN A 150 -67.55 -32.34 21.74
CA ASN A 150 -66.56 -32.89 22.69
C ASN A 150 -65.06 -32.89 22.33
N SER A 151 -64.34 -32.12 23.16
CA SER A 151 -63.18 -32.54 23.99
C SER A 151 -61.86 -32.94 23.33
N THR A 152 -60.85 -32.12 23.63
CA THR A 152 -59.55 -32.47 24.26
C THR A 152 -58.87 -33.78 23.82
N THR A 153 -57.68 -33.69 23.22
CA THR A 153 -56.40 -34.19 23.77
C THR A 153 -55.27 -34.22 22.72
N ASN A 154 -54.06 -33.90 23.22
CA ASN A 154 -52.74 -34.40 22.84
C ASN A 154 -52.13 -33.97 21.48
N SER A 155 -51.08 -33.12 21.49
CA SER A 155 -49.66 -33.38 21.84
C SER A 155 -48.85 -33.82 20.63
N VAL A 156 -48.05 -32.91 20.08
CA VAL A 156 -46.74 -33.25 19.49
C VAL A 156 -45.73 -32.18 19.89
N ASN A 157 -44.71 -32.65 20.59
CA ASN A 157 -43.52 -31.95 21.04
C ASN A 157 -42.43 -32.15 19.98
N VAL A 158 -41.83 -31.08 19.46
CA VAL A 158 -40.56 -31.15 18.71
C VAL A 158 -39.59 -30.12 19.27
N LYS A 159 -38.78 -30.64 20.19
CA LYS A 159 -37.42 -30.28 20.62
C LYS A 159 -36.66 -29.40 19.61
N LEU A 160 -36.41 -28.13 19.96
CA LEU A 160 -35.35 -27.31 19.36
C LEU A 160 -34.03 -27.70 20.04
N GLU A 161 -33.14 -28.32 19.27
CA GLU A 161 -31.77 -28.62 19.67
C GLU A 161 -30.86 -27.52 19.10
N THR A 162 -30.63 -26.47 19.90
CA THR A 162 -29.63 -25.42 19.60
C THR A 162 -28.27 -25.92 20.06
N GLN A 163 -27.43 -26.40 19.13
CA GLN A 163 -26.00 -26.53 19.36
C GLN A 163 -25.29 -25.30 18.80
N ASN A 164 -24.98 -24.39 19.72
CA ASN A 164 -24.08 -23.27 19.54
C ASN A 164 -22.69 -23.73 20.00
N SER A 165 -21.68 -23.64 19.13
CA SER A 165 -20.27 -23.83 19.48
C SER A 165 -19.39 -23.12 18.45
N VAL A 166 -19.14 -21.83 18.65
CA VAL A 166 -17.95 -21.16 18.11
C VAL A 166 -16.94 -21.06 19.24
N ASN A 167 -15.85 -21.82 19.10
CA ASN A 167 -14.75 -21.89 20.05
C ASN A 167 -13.78 -20.73 19.78
N ILE A 168 -13.88 -19.65 20.56
CA ILE A 168 -12.83 -18.63 20.67
C ILE A 168 -12.08 -18.89 21.97
N LYS A 169 -11.03 -19.72 21.86
CA LYS A 169 -9.90 -19.73 22.78
C LYS A 169 -8.65 -19.91 21.94
N ASN A 170 -7.88 -18.84 21.76
CA ASN A 170 -6.47 -18.77 22.18
C ASN A 170 -5.79 -17.53 21.60
N LEU A 171 -6.03 -16.36 22.22
CA LEU A 171 -5.26 -15.14 21.98
C LEU A 171 -4.51 -14.76 23.28
N GLN A 172 -3.66 -15.67 23.77
CA GLN A 172 -2.67 -15.37 24.80
C GLN A 172 -1.47 -16.29 24.59
N SER A 173 -0.47 -15.84 23.83
CA SER A 173 0.97 -16.21 23.96
C SER A 173 1.78 -15.66 22.78
N ILE A 174 2.05 -14.36 22.73
CA ILE A 174 3.28 -13.83 22.12
C ILE A 174 3.75 -12.67 22.99
N ASP A 175 4.38 -13.04 24.10
CA ASP A 175 5.05 -12.12 25.01
C ASP A 175 6.38 -12.79 25.38
N VAL A 176 7.32 -12.85 24.42
CA VAL A 176 8.72 -13.25 24.61
C VAL A 176 9.54 -12.94 23.36
N LEU A 177 9.80 -11.66 23.06
CA LEU A 177 10.98 -11.25 22.28
C LEU A 177 11.58 -9.90 22.76
N SER A 178 11.39 -9.54 24.03
CA SER A 178 12.12 -8.44 24.69
C SER A 178 13.43 -8.92 25.37
N SER A 179 14.16 -9.83 24.72
CA SER A 179 15.45 -10.30 25.25
C SER A 179 16.40 -10.71 24.13
N ALA A 180 16.91 -9.72 23.40
CA ALA A 180 18.10 -9.87 22.55
C ALA A 180 18.85 -8.53 22.42
N MET A 181 18.98 -7.81 23.55
CA MET A 181 19.91 -6.68 23.67
C MET A 181 20.84 -6.93 24.85
N GLN A 182 21.69 -7.95 24.70
CA GLN A 182 22.89 -8.18 25.49
C GLN A 182 23.66 -9.33 24.85
N ILE A 183 24.75 -9.01 24.15
CA ILE A 183 26.02 -9.76 24.11
C ILE A 183 27.04 -8.84 23.41
N SER A 184 28.06 -8.48 24.19
CA SER A 184 29.47 -8.17 23.88
C SER A 184 29.82 -7.47 22.56
#